data_AF-A0A3L7NBM9-F1
#
_entry.id   AF-A0A3L7NBM9-F1
#
_cell.length_a   1.000
_cell.length_b   1.000
_cell.length_c   1.000
_cell.angle_alpha   90.00
_cell.angle_beta   90.00
_cell.angle_gamma   90.00
#
_symmetry.space_group_name_H-M   'P 1'
#
loop_
_entity.id
_entity.type
_entity.pdbx_description
1 polymer ?
#
loop_
_entity_poly.entity_id
_entity_poly.type
_entity_poly.pdbx_seq_one_letter_code
_entity_poly.pdbx_strand_id
1 'polypeptide(L)'
;MTPILLAIHPLATINALLNTLSTILLVAGWVFIRRGNWRAHRGAMVAAFVVSTVFLACYLAYHWIVGHVPFAGQGPVRLVYFAILISHIVLAAAVPVLAIAMFALILRGRLDAHRRLGRVALPIWLYVSVTGVVIYLLLYHVYPQPAAIAFESRGAAMTSTLWNSWRTVGSGGCHGLEPAALPAVEGGEKIEG
;
A
#
# COMPACT_ATOMS: atom_id res chain seq x y z
N MET A 1 6.65 -14.14 -13.08
CA MET A 1 5.51 -13.24 -13.36
C MET A 1 4.73 -12.85 -12.08
N THR A 2 5.40 -12.51 -10.96
CA THR A 2 4.71 -11.99 -9.75
C THR A 2 5.60 -11.13 -8.80
N PRO A 3 6.46 -10.20 -9.26
CA PRO A 3 7.18 -9.31 -8.33
C PRO A 3 6.40 -8.03 -7.94
N ILE A 4 5.31 -7.69 -8.65
CA ILE A 4 4.59 -6.42 -8.44
C ILE A 4 3.71 -6.42 -7.17
N LEU A 5 3.39 -7.58 -6.60
CA LEU A 5 2.28 -7.70 -5.65
C LEU A 5 2.64 -7.74 -4.16
N LEU A 6 3.92 -7.78 -3.75
CA LEU A 6 4.26 -7.99 -2.33
C LEU A 6 5.28 -7.02 -1.70
N ALA A 7 5.94 -6.14 -2.46
CA ALA A 7 7.02 -5.27 -1.93
C ALA A 7 6.66 -3.79 -1.80
N ILE A 8 5.37 -3.46 -1.73
CA ILE A 8 4.83 -2.15 -1.37
C ILE A 8 4.17 -2.35 -0.01
N HIS A 9 4.57 -1.60 1.02
CA HIS A 9 4.13 -1.80 2.41
C HIS A 9 2.64 -2.20 2.44
N PRO A 10 2.25 -3.37 2.98
CA PRO A 10 0.90 -3.92 2.79
C PRO A 10 -0.20 -2.93 3.19
N LEU A 11 0.09 -2.07 4.17
CA LEU A 11 -0.79 -0.96 4.57
C LEU A 11 -1.02 0.08 3.46
N ALA A 12 -0.02 0.44 2.65
CA ALA A 12 -0.17 1.37 1.53
C ALA A 12 -1.06 0.80 0.41
N THR A 13 -0.89 -0.49 0.09
CA THR A 13 -1.74 -1.20 -0.88
C THR A 13 -3.18 -1.31 -0.38
N ILE A 14 -3.37 -1.68 0.89
CA ILE A 14 -4.69 -1.71 1.54
C ILE A 14 -5.33 -0.31 1.49
N ASN A 15 -4.58 0.74 1.77
CA ASN A 15 -5.07 2.13 1.72
C ASN A 15 -5.54 2.54 0.32
N ALA A 16 -4.82 2.14 -0.73
CA ALA A 16 -5.22 2.40 -2.12
C ALA A 16 -6.49 1.62 -2.50
N LEU A 17 -6.60 0.35 -2.09
CA LEU A 17 -7.78 -0.49 -2.32
C LEU A 17 -9.01 0.07 -1.59
N LEU A 18 -8.85 0.50 -0.34
CA LEU A 18 -9.95 1.10 0.44
C LEU A 18 -10.44 2.42 -0.20
N ASN A 19 -9.54 3.26 -0.71
CA ASN A 19 -9.94 4.47 -1.45
C ASN A 19 -10.64 4.15 -2.78
N THR A 20 -10.16 3.12 -3.48
CA THR A 20 -10.81 2.65 -4.72
C THR A 20 -12.23 2.16 -4.42
N LEU A 21 -12.38 1.34 -3.38
CA LEU A 21 -13.69 0.86 -2.93
C LEU A 21 -14.60 2.01 -2.49
N SER A 22 -14.08 2.98 -1.74
CA SER A 22 -14.81 4.20 -1.36
C SER A 22 -15.30 4.98 -2.59
N THR A 23 -14.44 5.16 -3.60
CA THR A 23 -14.78 5.80 -4.88
C THR A 23 -15.95 5.08 -5.55
N ILE A 24 -15.90 3.76 -5.67
CA ILE A 24 -16.96 2.95 -6.28
C ILE A 24 -18.27 3.10 -5.51
N LEU A 25 -18.23 3.05 -4.17
CA LEU A 25 -19.42 3.19 -3.33
C LEU A 25 -20.04 4.59 -3.43
N LEU A 26 -19.22 5.64 -3.51
CA LEU A 26 -19.70 7.02 -3.69
C LEU A 26 -20.38 7.20 -5.04
N VAL A 27 -19.77 6.69 -6.12
CA VAL A 27 -20.36 6.72 -7.47
C VAL A 27 -21.65 5.90 -7.50
N ALA A 28 -21.67 4.70 -6.93
CA ALA A 28 -22.87 3.88 -6.83
C ALA A 28 -23.99 4.60 -6.06
N GLY A 29 -23.66 5.22 -4.91
CA GLY A 29 -24.61 5.98 -4.13
C GLY A 29 -25.16 7.22 -4.86
N TRP A 30 -24.33 7.89 -5.68
CA TRP A 30 -24.79 8.96 -6.58
C TRP A 30 -25.74 8.45 -7.67
N VAL A 31 -25.44 7.29 -8.27
CA VAL A 31 -26.32 6.65 -9.25
C VAL A 31 -27.66 6.26 -8.61
N PHE A 32 -27.65 5.70 -7.40
CA PHE A 32 -28.87 5.29 -6.69
C PHE A 32 -29.78 6.46 -6.36
N ILE A 33 -29.23 7.59 -5.89
CA ILE A 33 -30.07 8.77 -5.60
C ILE A 33 -30.63 9.38 -6.87
N ARG A 34 -29.87 9.37 -7.98
CA ARG A 34 -30.37 9.84 -9.28
C ARG A 34 -31.50 8.96 -9.84
N ARG A 35 -31.49 7.66 -9.51
CA ARG A 35 -32.57 6.71 -9.83
C ARG A 35 -33.73 6.73 -8.82
N GLY A 36 -33.71 7.63 -7.82
CA GLY A 36 -34.74 7.71 -6.79
C GLY A 36 -34.69 6.59 -5.74
N ASN A 37 -33.70 5.69 -5.78
CA ASN A 37 -33.58 4.59 -4.83
C ASN A 37 -32.83 5.04 -3.56
N TRP A 38 -33.58 5.67 -2.64
CA TRP A 38 -33.02 6.21 -1.40
C TRP A 38 -32.49 5.13 -0.45
N ARG A 39 -33.06 3.91 -0.47
CA ARG A 39 -32.62 2.79 0.39
C ARG A 39 -31.22 2.33 -0.01
N ALA A 40 -31.02 2.10 -1.32
CA ALA A 40 -29.72 1.73 -1.85
C ALA A 40 -28.68 2.86 -1.69
N HIS A 41 -29.09 4.11 -1.90
CA HIS A 41 -28.23 5.28 -1.64
C HIS A 41 -27.74 5.30 -0.19
N ARG A 42 -28.64 5.15 0.79
CA ARG A 42 -28.29 5.10 2.22
C ARG A 42 -27.30 3.99 2.52
N GLY A 43 -27.55 2.78 2.01
CA GLY A 43 -26.64 1.65 2.18
C GLY A 43 -25.23 1.94 1.63
N ALA A 44 -25.16 2.48 0.41
CA ALA A 44 -23.91 2.85 -0.23
C ALA A 44 -23.15 3.95 0.53
N MET A 45 -23.84 4.99 1.01
CA MET A 45 -23.20 6.08 1.77
C MET A 45 -22.66 5.62 3.13
N VAL A 46 -23.40 4.75 3.84
CA VAL A 46 -22.92 4.15 5.09
C VAL A 46 -21.71 3.27 4.84
N ALA A 47 -21.75 2.41 3.82
CA ALA A 47 -20.61 1.58 3.45
C ALA A 47 -19.39 2.44 3.07
N ALA A 48 -19.56 3.50 2.27
CA ALA A 48 -18.49 4.42 1.91
C ALA A 48 -17.87 5.10 3.13
N PHE A 49 -18.69 5.50 4.11
CA PHE A 49 -18.22 6.08 5.36
C PHE A 49 -17.40 5.09 6.20
N VAL A 50 -17.89 3.84 6.35
CA VAL A 50 -17.16 2.79 7.06
C VAL A 50 -15.82 2.51 6.39
N VAL A 51 -15.80 2.30 5.07
CA VAL A 51 -14.56 2.06 4.30
C VAL A 51 -13.59 3.24 4.43
N SER A 52 -14.08 4.47 4.37
CA SER A 52 -13.24 5.67 4.54
C SER A 52 -12.67 5.80 5.96
N THR A 53 -13.41 5.37 6.98
CA THR A 53 -12.95 5.34 8.38
C THR A 53 -11.85 4.30 8.57
N VAL A 54 -12.03 3.10 7.99
CA VAL A 54 -11.00 2.05 7.99
C VAL A 54 -9.75 2.53 7.25
N PHE A 55 -9.91 3.18 6.08
CA PHE A 55 -8.80 3.80 5.36
C PHE A 55 -8.04 4.79 6.24
N LEU A 56 -8.74 5.70 6.92
CA LEU A 56 -8.09 6.70 7.77
C LEU A 56 -7.31 6.04 8.91
N ALA A 57 -7.87 5.01 9.56
CA ALA A 57 -7.17 4.26 10.60
C ALA A 57 -5.91 3.57 10.08
N CYS A 58 -6.00 2.88 8.94
CA CYS A 58 -4.86 2.24 8.28
C CYS A 58 -3.79 3.25 7.82
N TYR A 59 -4.21 4.42 7.33
CA TYR A 59 -3.31 5.52 6.94
C TYR A 59 -2.55 6.09 8.14
N LEU A 60 -3.24 6.40 9.24
CA LEU A 60 -2.61 6.91 10.45
C LEU A 60 -1.65 5.89 11.05
N ALA A 61 -2.01 4.61 11.06
CA ALA A 61 -1.12 3.53 11.49
C ALA A 61 0.14 3.44 10.60
N TYR A 62 -0.03 3.50 9.28
CA TYR A 62 1.11 3.53 8.34
C TYR A 62 2.03 4.73 8.60
N HIS A 63 1.47 5.93 8.76
CA HIS A 63 2.23 7.14 9.01
C HIS A 63 2.99 7.10 10.34
N TRP A 64 2.41 6.46 11.36
CA TRP A 64 3.05 6.30 12.66
C TRP A 64 4.22 5.30 12.64
N ILE A 65 4.11 4.23 11.84
CA ILE A 65 5.12 3.17 11.75
C ILE A 65 6.27 3.53 10.80
N VAL A 66 5.96 4.09 9.63
CA VAL A 66 6.94 4.27 8.53
C VAL A 66 7.57 5.67 8.54
N GLY A 67 6.93 6.65 9.17
CA GLY A 67 7.36 8.04 9.13
C GLY A 67 7.27 8.65 7.73
N HIS A 68 8.06 9.70 7.49
CA HIS A 68 8.02 10.50 6.26
C HIS A 68 8.82 9.79 5.16
N VAL A 69 8.17 9.28 4.11
CA VAL A 69 8.88 8.75 2.95
C VAL A 69 9.31 9.93 2.06
N PRO A 70 10.62 10.19 1.90
CA PRO A 70 11.07 11.25 1.01
C PRO A 70 10.76 10.87 -0.44
N PHE A 71 10.03 11.75 -1.15
CA PHE A 71 9.78 11.60 -2.58
C PHE A 71 11.06 11.88 -3.37
N ALA A 72 11.65 10.86 -4.01
CA ALA A 72 12.91 10.99 -4.76
C ALA A 72 12.77 11.63 -6.16
N GLY A 73 11.56 11.98 -6.61
CA GLY A 73 11.34 12.60 -7.91
C GLY A 73 11.92 14.01 -8.00
N GLN A 74 12.64 14.31 -9.07
CA GLN A 74 13.22 15.63 -9.38
C GLN A 74 12.38 16.34 -10.47
N GLY A 75 12.39 17.68 -10.49
CA GLY A 75 11.75 18.48 -11.54
C GLY A 75 10.23 18.71 -11.39
N PRO A 76 9.50 19.06 -12.46
CA PRO A 76 8.11 19.53 -12.40
C PRO A 76 7.12 18.50 -11.83
N VAL A 77 7.43 17.21 -11.91
CA VAL A 77 6.61 16.13 -11.36
C VAL A 77 6.54 16.17 -9.83
N ARG A 78 7.61 16.64 -9.18
CA ARG A 78 7.63 16.85 -7.72
C ARG A 78 6.64 17.93 -7.30
N LEU A 79 6.53 19.01 -8.06
CA LEU A 79 5.58 20.07 -7.79
C LEU A 79 4.14 19.57 -7.93
N VAL A 80 3.83 18.83 -9.00
CA VAL A 80 2.50 18.22 -9.20
C VAL A 80 2.17 17.24 -8.07
N TYR A 81 3.13 16.40 -7.68
CA TYR A 81 2.95 15.46 -6.56
C TYR A 81 2.62 16.19 -5.25
N PHE A 82 3.41 17.18 -4.86
CA PHE A 82 3.14 17.92 -3.61
C PHE A 82 1.87 18.75 -3.68
N ALA A 83 1.52 19.32 -4.84
CA ALA A 83 0.26 20.02 -5.00
C ALA A 83 -0.94 19.10 -4.75
N ILE A 84 -0.93 17.90 -5.34
CA ILE A 84 -1.97 16.89 -5.15
C ILE A 84 -1.95 16.33 -3.71
N LEU A 85 -0.78 16.07 -3.15
CA LEU A 85 -0.65 15.49 -1.81
C LEU A 85 -1.15 16.46 -0.75
N ILE A 86 -0.74 17.72 -0.82
CA ILE A 86 -1.14 18.75 0.15
C ILE A 86 -2.64 19.00 0.04
N SER A 87 -3.17 19.18 -1.18
CA SER A 87 -4.61 19.36 -1.36
C SER A 87 -5.40 18.15 -0.87
N HIS A 88 -4.93 16.94 -1.14
CA HIS A 88 -5.54 15.70 -0.68
C HIS A 88 -5.60 15.64 0.85
N ILE A 89 -4.50 15.91 1.56
CA ILE A 89 -4.46 15.85 3.03
C ILE A 89 -5.41 16.88 3.65
N VAL A 90 -5.40 18.12 3.15
CA VAL A 90 -6.28 19.19 3.67
C VAL A 90 -7.75 18.84 3.45
N LEU A 91 -8.12 18.38 2.25
CA LEU A 91 -9.49 17.98 1.96
C LEU A 91 -9.88 16.70 2.72
N ALA A 92 -8.96 15.74 2.88
CA ALA A 92 -9.19 14.51 3.63
C ALA A 92 -9.50 14.79 5.10
N ALA A 93 -8.87 15.80 5.71
CA ALA A 93 -9.20 16.23 7.07
C ALA A 93 -10.62 16.82 7.17
N ALA A 94 -11.11 17.46 6.11
CA ALA A 94 -12.47 18.02 6.07
C ALA A 94 -13.57 16.96 5.84
N VAL A 95 -13.26 15.85 5.17
CA VAL A 95 -14.24 14.81 4.80
C VAL A 95 -14.96 14.19 6.01
N PRO A 96 -14.29 13.77 7.11
CA PRO A 96 -14.97 13.24 8.29
C PRO A 96 -15.96 14.24 8.90
N VAL A 97 -15.59 15.53 8.98
CA VAL A 97 -16.46 16.59 9.50
C VAL A 97 -17.70 16.75 8.62
N LEU A 98 -17.52 16.78 7.29
CA LEU A 98 -18.61 16.85 6.33
C LEU A 98 -19.52 15.62 6.42
N ALA A 99 -18.95 14.42 6.55
CA ALA A 99 -19.71 13.18 6.68
C ALA A 99 -20.55 13.16 7.97
N ILE A 100 -19.97 13.53 9.11
CA ILE A 100 -20.70 13.65 10.38
C ILE A 100 -21.83 14.68 10.27
N ALA A 101 -21.57 15.85 9.66
CA ALA A 101 -22.60 16.85 9.43
C ALA A 101 -23.75 16.33 8.55
N MET A 102 -23.44 15.57 7.50
CA MET A 102 -24.43 14.92 6.63
C MET A 102 -25.30 13.92 7.39
N PHE A 103 -24.72 13.12 8.29
CA PHE A 103 -25.44 12.20 9.18
C PHE A 103 -26.30 12.95 10.21
N ALA A 104 -25.78 14.02 10.80
CA ALA A 104 -26.54 14.85 11.74
C ALA A 104 -27.77 15.49 11.06
N LEU A 105 -27.63 15.96 9.82
CA LEU A 105 -28.74 16.56 9.07
C LEU A 105 -29.85 15.55 8.75
N ILE A 106 -29.49 14.33 8.36
CA ILE A 106 -30.50 13.29 8.05
C ILE A 106 -31.21 12.81 9.33
N LEU A 107 -30.49 12.69 10.45
CA LEU A 107 -31.08 12.34 11.76
C LEU A 107 -32.05 13.41 12.28
N ARG A 108 -31.77 14.68 11.99
CA ARG A 108 -32.64 15.81 12.32
C ARG A 108 -33.78 16.03 11.30
N GLY A 109 -33.93 15.15 10.30
CA GLY A 109 -34.95 15.26 9.26
C GLY A 109 -34.78 16.45 8.30
N ARG A 110 -33.62 17.13 8.29
CA ARG A 110 -33.38 18.34 7.47
C ARG A 110 -32.92 17.98 6.06
N LEU A 111 -33.81 17.40 5.26
CA LEU A 111 -33.50 16.87 3.92
C LEU A 111 -32.98 17.93 2.95
N ASP A 112 -33.50 19.15 2.98
CA ASP A 112 -33.06 20.20 2.05
C ASP A 112 -31.64 20.67 2.34
N ALA A 113 -31.31 20.82 3.63
CA ALA A 113 -29.96 21.11 4.06
C ALA A 113 -29.01 19.94 3.73
N HIS A 114 -29.45 18.69 3.91
CA HIS A 114 -28.68 17.50 3.52
C HIS A 114 -28.40 17.49 2.01
N ARG A 115 -29.39 17.80 1.15
CA ARG A 115 -29.18 17.91 -0.31
C ARG A 115 -28.23 19.04 -0.69
N ARG A 116 -28.31 20.18 -0.02
CA ARG A 116 -27.42 21.33 -0.27
C ARG A 116 -25.97 21.00 0.12
N LEU A 117 -25.77 20.41 1.30
CA LEU A 117 -24.46 19.99 1.75
C LEU A 117 -23.90 18.84 0.91
N GLY A 118 -24.75 17.87 0.54
CA GLY A 118 -24.36 16.72 -0.29
C GLY A 118 -23.83 17.11 -1.67
N ARG A 119 -24.33 18.19 -2.28
CA ARG A 119 -23.79 18.72 -3.55
C ARG A 119 -22.35 19.24 -3.44
N VAL A 120 -21.92 19.64 -2.24
CA VAL A 120 -20.55 20.08 -1.96
C VAL A 120 -19.70 18.92 -1.42
N ALA A 121 -20.26 18.12 -0.51
CA ALA A 121 -19.57 17.01 0.12
C ALA A 121 -19.22 15.90 -0.88
N LEU A 122 -20.11 15.57 -1.82
CA LEU A 122 -19.88 14.51 -2.82
C LEU A 122 -18.62 14.76 -3.69
N PRO A 123 -18.44 15.91 -4.37
CA PRO A 123 -17.25 16.14 -5.18
C PRO A 123 -15.96 16.21 -4.35
N ILE A 124 -16.00 16.78 -3.14
CA ILE A 124 -14.83 16.81 -2.25
C ILE A 124 -14.44 15.38 -1.84
N TRP A 125 -15.41 14.57 -1.41
CA TRP A 125 -15.16 13.21 -0.98
C TRP A 125 -14.66 12.34 -2.13
N LEU A 126 -15.25 12.49 -3.32
CA LEU A 126 -14.80 11.80 -4.53
C LEU A 126 -13.38 12.23 -4.93
N TYR A 127 -13.06 13.52 -4.88
CA TYR A 127 -11.72 14.04 -5.16
C TYR A 127 -10.68 13.39 -4.26
N VAL A 128 -10.92 13.36 -2.94
CA VAL A 128 -10.02 12.74 -1.97
C VAL A 128 -9.82 11.25 -2.31
N SER A 129 -10.91 10.49 -2.50
CA SER A 129 -10.80 9.06 -2.78
C SER A 129 -10.03 8.75 -4.08
N VAL A 130 -10.27 9.51 -5.15
CA VAL A 130 -9.57 9.33 -6.43
C VAL A 130 -8.10 9.73 -6.33
N THR A 131 -7.80 10.89 -5.73
CA THR A 131 -6.43 11.37 -5.58
C THR A 131 -5.59 10.46 -4.69
N GLY A 132 -6.18 9.77 -3.71
CA GLY A 132 -5.49 8.75 -2.91
C GLY A 132 -4.94 7.59 -3.77
N VAL A 133 -5.71 7.14 -4.77
CA VAL A 133 -5.26 6.12 -5.74
C VAL A 133 -4.16 6.68 -6.64
N VAL A 134 -4.31 7.92 -7.12
CA VAL A 134 -3.30 8.58 -7.96
C VAL A 134 -1.97 8.74 -7.22
N ILE A 135 -1.99 9.15 -5.95
CA ILE A 135 -0.79 9.27 -5.11
C ILE A 135 -0.10 7.91 -4.98
N TYR A 136 -0.85 6.83 -4.73
CA TYR A 136 -0.30 5.47 -4.66
C TYR A 136 0.36 5.06 -5.98
N LEU A 137 -0.31 5.28 -7.12
CA LEU A 137 0.22 4.95 -8.44
C LEU A 137 1.51 5.74 -8.73
N LEU A 138 1.53 7.04 -8.44
CA LEU A 138 2.71 7.89 -8.62
C LEU A 138 3.89 7.41 -7.75
N LEU A 139 3.63 7.04 -6.49
CA LEU A 139 4.68 6.68 -5.55
C LEU A 139 5.30 5.30 -5.81
N TYR A 140 4.51 4.36 -6.32
CA TYR A 140 4.91 2.95 -6.38
C TYR A 140 5.02 2.37 -7.79
N HIS A 141 4.26 2.87 -8.76
CA HIS A 141 4.30 2.39 -10.14
C HIS A 141 5.09 3.31 -11.06
N VAL A 142 4.96 4.63 -10.90
CA VAL A 142 5.63 5.61 -11.79
C VAL A 142 7.03 5.95 -11.31
N TYR A 143 7.22 6.11 -9.99
CA TYR A 143 8.53 6.41 -9.39
C TYR A 143 8.85 5.43 -8.24
N PRO A 144 9.10 4.14 -8.54
CA PRO A 144 9.48 3.18 -7.52
C PRO A 144 10.74 3.66 -6.78
N GLN A 145 10.64 3.76 -5.46
CA GLN A 145 11.72 4.31 -4.63
C GLN A 145 12.89 3.32 -4.48
N PRO A 146 14.16 3.76 -4.47
CA PRO A 146 15.33 2.88 -4.34
C PRO A 146 15.32 1.99 -3.08
N ALA A 147 14.70 2.46 -2.00
CA ALA A 147 14.56 1.71 -0.75
C ALA A 147 13.64 0.47 -0.88
N ALA A 148 12.64 0.51 -1.76
CA ALA A 148 11.78 -0.64 -2.05
C ALA A 148 12.57 -1.73 -2.80
N ILE A 149 13.41 -1.30 -3.76
CA ILE A 149 14.29 -2.19 -4.53
C ILE A 149 15.37 -2.82 -3.61
N ALA A 150 15.90 -2.06 -2.65
CA ALA A 150 16.94 -2.53 -1.72
C ALA A 150 16.41 -3.46 -0.59
N PHE A 151 15.12 -3.42 -0.27
CA PHE A 151 14.47 -4.41 0.60
C PHE A 151 14.22 -5.72 -0.17
N GLU A 152 13.80 -5.62 -1.43
CA GLU A 152 13.61 -6.77 -2.31
C GLU A 152 14.91 -7.52 -2.59
N SER A 153 16.02 -6.81 -2.82
CA SER A 153 17.34 -7.43 -2.99
C SER A 153 17.83 -8.14 -1.72
N ARG A 154 17.54 -7.60 -0.53
CA ARG A 154 17.88 -8.22 0.76
C ARG A 154 16.96 -9.40 1.11
N GLY A 155 15.67 -9.31 0.82
CA GLY A 155 14.72 -10.40 1.01
C GLY A 155 15.03 -11.58 0.08
N ALA A 156 15.34 -11.31 -1.19
CA ALA A 156 15.80 -12.32 -2.15
C ALA A 156 17.17 -12.91 -1.77
N ALA A 157 18.09 -12.09 -1.24
CA ALA A 157 19.35 -12.59 -0.70
C ALA A 157 19.12 -13.52 0.50
N MET A 158 18.24 -13.14 1.44
CA MET A 158 17.96 -13.95 2.64
C MET A 158 17.26 -15.27 2.29
N THR A 159 16.33 -15.29 1.34
CA THR A 159 15.73 -16.55 0.84
C THR A 159 16.75 -17.40 0.09
N SER A 160 17.69 -16.80 -0.65
CA SER A 160 18.79 -17.55 -1.29
C SER A 160 19.82 -18.10 -0.30
N THR A 161 20.11 -17.38 0.79
CA THR A 161 20.97 -17.85 1.88
C THR A 161 20.30 -18.97 2.67
N LEU A 162 19.00 -18.85 2.96
CA LEU A 162 18.23 -19.91 3.61
C LEU A 162 18.08 -21.14 2.70
N TRP A 163 17.88 -20.95 1.40
CA TRP A 163 17.85 -22.02 0.41
C TRP A 163 19.21 -22.73 0.27
N ASN A 164 20.32 -21.99 0.21
CA ASN A 164 21.66 -22.56 0.16
C ASN A 164 22.04 -23.25 1.49
N SER A 165 21.64 -22.68 2.63
CA SER A 165 21.80 -23.30 3.96
C SER A 165 21.02 -24.62 4.08
N TRP A 166 19.77 -24.65 3.60
CA TRP A 166 18.98 -25.87 3.54
C TRP A 166 19.58 -26.90 2.59
N ARG A 167 20.16 -26.46 1.45
CA ARG A 167 20.89 -27.32 0.51
C ARG A 167 22.14 -27.93 1.15
N THR A 168 22.86 -27.21 2.00
CA THR A 168 24.03 -27.73 2.74
C THR A 168 23.65 -28.67 3.89
N VAL A 169 22.45 -28.52 4.47
CA VAL A 169 21.92 -29.43 5.48
C VAL A 169 21.37 -30.72 4.84
N GLY A 170 20.81 -30.64 3.63
CA GLY A 170 20.28 -31.77 2.88
C GLY A 170 21.32 -32.65 2.17
N SER A 171 22.60 -32.25 2.14
CA SER A 171 23.70 -33.02 1.53
C SER A 171 24.61 -33.73 2.54
N GLY A 172 24.20 -33.81 3.82
CA GLY A 172 24.95 -34.47 4.89
C GLY A 172 24.69 -35.97 5.06
N GLY A 173 24.28 -36.68 4.00
CA GLY A 173 23.94 -38.11 4.08
C GLY A 173 24.28 -38.87 2.83
N CYS A 174 25.20 -39.83 2.98
CA CYS A 174 25.57 -40.90 2.04
C CYS A 174 26.60 -40.56 0.95
N HIS A 175 27.87 -40.42 1.33
CA HIS A 175 28.98 -40.90 0.50
C HIS A 175 30.19 -41.26 1.40
N GLY A 176 30.64 -42.51 1.31
CA GLY A 176 32.02 -42.89 1.67
C GLY A 176 32.21 -43.65 2.99
N LEU A 177 31.67 -44.87 3.09
CA LEU A 177 32.38 -45.93 3.81
C LEU A 177 33.43 -46.48 2.84
N GLU A 178 34.69 -46.08 2.98
CA GLU A 178 35.82 -46.83 2.44
C GLU A 178 37.00 -46.78 3.42
N PRO A 179 37.66 -47.91 3.71
CA PRO A 179 38.56 -48.05 4.83
C PRO A 179 39.96 -47.52 4.50
N ALA A 180 40.60 -46.96 5.52
CA ALA A 180 41.99 -46.56 5.51
C ALA A 180 42.91 -47.71 5.03
N ALA A 181 43.52 -47.54 3.87
CA ALA A 181 44.64 -48.34 3.39
C ALA A 181 45.94 -47.52 3.47
N LEU A 182 47.00 -48.23 3.82
CA LEU A 182 48.33 -47.82 4.29
C LEU A 182 49.18 -46.99 3.29
N PRO A 183 50.26 -46.35 3.78
CA PRO A 183 51.02 -45.33 3.05
C PRO A 183 52.10 -45.94 2.16
N ALA A 184 52.42 -45.27 1.05
CA ALA A 184 53.71 -45.47 0.37
C ALA A 184 54.07 -44.31 -0.59
N VAL A 185 55.34 -43.88 -0.47
CA VAL A 185 56.24 -43.28 -1.50
C VAL A 185 55.96 -41.82 -1.92
N GLU A 186 56.89 -40.89 -2.13
CA GLU A 186 58.32 -40.65 -1.85
C GLU A 186 58.65 -39.35 -2.61
N GLY A 187 59.63 -38.58 -2.16
CA GLY A 187 60.42 -37.69 -3.03
C GLY A 187 60.09 -36.20 -2.98
N GLY A 188 60.92 -35.43 -2.26
CA GLY A 188 60.92 -33.97 -2.38
C GLY A 188 61.83 -33.24 -1.40
N GLU A 189 63.14 -33.51 -1.40
CA GLU A 189 64.11 -32.62 -0.75
C GLU A 189 65.36 -32.43 -1.63
N LYS A 190 65.43 -31.26 -2.28
CA LYS A 190 66.68 -30.66 -2.79
C LYS A 190 66.50 -29.14 -2.94
N ILE A 191 66.93 -28.41 -1.91
CA ILE A 191 67.31 -26.99 -1.82
C ILE A 191 67.82 -26.84 -0.38
N GLU A 192 68.96 -26.28 0.02
CA GLU A 192 70.11 -25.57 -0.56
C GLU A 192 71.17 -25.54 0.58
N GLY A 193 72.48 -25.54 0.27
CA GLY A 193 73.54 -25.31 1.26
C GLY A 193 74.85 -26.04 0.98
#